data_AF-A0AAJ2UR74-F1
#
_entry.id   AF-A0AAJ2UR74-F1
#
_cell.length_a   1.000
_cell.length_b   1.000
_cell.length_c   1.000
_cell.angle_alpha   90.00
_cell.angle_beta   90.00
_cell.angle_gamma   90.00
#
_symmetry.space_group_name_H-M   'P 1'
#
loop_
_entity.id
_entity.type
_entity.pdbx_description
1 polymer ?
#
loop_
_entity_poly.entity_id
_entity_poly.type
_entity_poly.pdbx_seq_one_letter_code
_entity_poly.pdbx_strand_id
1 'polypeptide(L)'
;MTAERTARQDSGRAGAPARPSHHSLLVPYYEHPCDRPAEWDALVSAAPRLYGVVLNPANGPGDAPDPAFIEVAGRLRAAGVRLLGYADTGYGRRPVTEVVRELTRYQAWYGTDGTFLDQVAAELGGFDYYRRLAAAVWGAGHATLALNHGTPPHPAYARIADLVVTFEGSWETYREQPPEPWPGGSGGRGVRVCHLVYGVPPDTDVGGLARTRGASVHCAVPGVGDHPWGTLPHALEPTR
;
A
#
# COMPACT_ATOMS: atom_id res chain seq x y z
N MET A 1 26.72 -62.36 20.09
CA MET A 1 25.58 -62.33 19.15
C MET A 1 24.37 -61.80 19.93
N THR A 2 24.37 -60.51 20.23
CA THR A 2 23.61 -59.42 19.58
C THR A 2 22.14 -59.42 19.98
N ALA A 3 21.81 -58.44 20.82
CA ALA A 3 20.48 -58.07 21.26
C ALA A 3 19.77 -57.25 20.16
N GLU A 4 18.45 -57.41 20.03
CA GLU A 4 17.63 -56.40 19.35
C GLU A 4 16.40 -56.05 20.18
N ARG A 5 16.47 -54.85 20.74
CA ARG A 5 15.43 -54.12 21.46
C ARG A 5 14.76 -53.22 20.41
N THR A 6 13.53 -53.52 20.03
CA THR A 6 12.79 -52.75 19.03
C THR A 6 12.49 -51.34 19.57
N ALA A 7 13.18 -50.34 19.03
CA ALA A 7 12.87 -48.94 19.23
C ALA A 7 11.68 -48.54 18.34
N ARG A 8 10.60 -48.04 18.94
CA ARG A 8 9.57 -47.31 18.21
C ARG A 8 10.13 -45.93 17.87
N GLN A 9 10.30 -45.67 16.58
CA GLN A 9 10.56 -44.33 16.06
C GLN A 9 9.28 -43.49 16.21
N ASP A 10 9.37 -42.45 17.04
CA ASP A 10 8.40 -41.38 17.11
C ASP A 10 8.64 -40.47 15.90
N SER A 11 7.91 -40.72 14.81
CA SER A 11 8.00 -39.94 13.59
C SER A 11 7.47 -38.54 13.83
N GLY A 12 8.38 -37.57 13.78
CA GLY A 12 8.14 -36.14 13.99
C GLY A 12 6.89 -35.64 13.27
N ARG A 13 6.08 -34.91 14.03
CA ARG A 13 4.92 -34.16 13.55
C ARG A 13 5.43 -33.12 12.55
N ALA A 14 5.15 -33.34 11.27
CA ALA A 14 5.40 -32.39 10.20
C ALA A 14 4.81 -31.02 10.60
N GLY A 15 5.62 -29.97 10.46
CA GLY A 15 5.22 -28.60 10.74
C GLY A 15 3.98 -28.23 9.93
N ALA A 16 3.02 -27.58 10.59
CA ALA A 16 1.83 -27.06 9.92
C ALA A 16 2.24 -26.16 8.75
N PRO A 17 1.52 -26.18 7.61
CA PRO A 17 1.79 -25.27 6.51
C PRO A 17 1.69 -23.81 7.00
N ALA A 18 2.64 -22.98 6.57
CA ALA A 18 2.61 -21.54 6.83
C ALA A 18 1.24 -20.97 6.42
N ARG A 19 0.66 -20.14 7.30
CA ARG A 19 -0.60 -19.43 7.01
C ARG A 19 -0.47 -18.67 5.67
N PRO A 20 -1.55 -18.56 4.87
CA PRO A 20 -1.51 -17.84 3.61
C PRO A 20 -0.92 -16.44 3.82
N SER A 21 0.02 -16.05 2.96
CA SER A 21 0.61 -14.71 2.97
C SER A 21 -0.52 -13.69 2.87
N HIS A 22 -0.81 -13.00 3.96
CA HIS A 22 -1.75 -11.89 3.90
C HIS A 22 -1.06 -10.78 3.11
N HIS A 23 -1.56 -10.48 1.91
CA HIS A 23 -1.12 -9.35 1.09
C HIS A 23 -1.29 -8.05 1.91
N SER A 24 -0.23 -7.61 2.57
CA SER A 24 -0.27 -6.56 3.59
C SER A 24 0.66 -5.39 3.30
N LEU A 25 1.53 -5.49 2.29
CA LEU A 25 2.47 -4.42 1.95
C LEU A 25 1.90 -3.54 0.85
N LEU A 26 1.48 -2.32 1.19
CA LEU A 26 1.18 -1.27 0.20
C LEU A 26 2.46 -0.47 0.00
N VAL A 27 3.04 -0.46 -1.20
CA VAL A 27 4.30 0.24 -1.44
C VAL A 27 4.06 1.48 -2.31
N PRO A 28 4.06 2.69 -1.72
CA PRO A 28 4.30 3.91 -2.47
C PRO A 28 5.80 4.00 -2.80
N TYR A 29 6.14 3.83 -4.08
CA TYR A 29 7.53 3.89 -4.54
C TYR A 29 7.64 4.82 -5.75
N TYR A 30 8.35 5.92 -5.56
CA TYR A 30 8.30 7.08 -6.45
C TYR A 30 9.60 7.30 -7.23
N GLU A 31 10.48 6.31 -7.24
CA GLU A 31 11.70 6.35 -8.06
C GLU A 31 11.43 5.86 -9.48
N HIS A 32 12.08 6.48 -10.45
CA HIS A 32 11.93 6.11 -11.85
C HIS A 32 12.57 4.73 -12.15
N PRO A 33 11.94 3.84 -12.95
CA PRO A 33 12.47 2.51 -13.21
C PRO A 33 13.84 2.47 -13.89
N CYS A 34 14.18 3.45 -14.72
CA CYS A 34 15.52 3.56 -15.31
C CYS A 34 16.61 3.89 -14.28
N ASP A 35 16.27 4.60 -13.21
CA ASP A 35 17.23 5.01 -12.19
C ASP A 35 17.44 3.90 -11.16
N ARG A 36 16.38 3.13 -10.86
CA ARG A 36 16.37 2.09 -9.82
C ARG A 36 15.89 0.71 -10.32
N PRO A 37 16.46 0.15 -11.40
CA PRO A 37 15.94 -1.09 -12.00
C PRO A 37 15.93 -2.27 -11.01
N ALA A 38 16.97 -2.43 -10.19
CA ALA A 38 17.07 -3.50 -9.20
C ALA A 38 15.98 -3.43 -8.12
N GLU A 39 15.56 -2.23 -7.71
CA GLU A 39 14.51 -2.04 -6.70
C GLU A 39 13.14 -2.43 -7.28
N TRP A 40 12.89 -2.10 -8.54
CA TRP A 40 11.68 -2.55 -9.23
C TRP A 40 11.66 -4.07 -9.44
N ASP A 41 12.80 -4.69 -9.74
CA ASP A 41 12.92 -6.15 -9.80
C ASP A 41 12.62 -6.82 -8.46
N ALA A 42 13.05 -6.20 -7.36
CA ALA A 42 12.75 -6.65 -6.01
C ALA A 42 11.24 -6.56 -5.70
N LEU A 43 10.56 -5.49 -6.13
CA LEU A 43 9.10 -5.38 -6.02
C LEU A 43 8.37 -6.47 -6.79
N VAL A 44 8.77 -6.76 -8.03
CA VAL A 44 8.18 -7.85 -8.83
C VAL A 44 8.36 -9.20 -8.12
N SER A 45 9.56 -9.45 -7.58
CA SER A 45 9.87 -10.68 -6.84
C SER A 45 9.08 -10.80 -5.52
N ALA A 46 8.66 -9.68 -4.94
CA ALA A 46 7.91 -9.62 -3.70
C ALA A 46 6.39 -9.80 -3.85
N ALA A 47 5.87 -9.95 -5.08
CA ALA A 47 4.45 -9.92 -5.42
C ALA A 47 3.49 -10.63 -4.45
N PRO A 48 3.75 -11.87 -3.96
CA PRO A 48 2.85 -12.56 -3.03
C PRO A 48 2.66 -11.88 -1.67
N ARG A 49 3.54 -10.92 -1.32
CA ARG A 49 3.50 -10.13 -0.07
C ARG A 49 2.77 -8.80 -0.26
N LEU A 50 2.61 -8.34 -1.49
CA LEU A 50 2.15 -7.00 -1.81
C LEU A 50 0.62 -6.92 -1.80
N TYR A 51 0.08 -6.00 -1.00
CA TYR A 51 -1.27 -5.49 -1.16
C TYR A 51 -1.43 -4.73 -2.47
N GLY A 52 -0.41 -3.93 -2.83
CA GLY A 52 -0.33 -3.22 -4.10
C GLY A 52 0.86 -2.28 -4.16
N VAL A 53 1.14 -1.76 -5.36
CA VAL A 53 2.19 -0.76 -5.61
C VAL A 53 1.52 0.50 -6.15
N VAL A 54 1.87 1.66 -5.57
CA VAL A 54 1.40 2.96 -6.06
C VAL A 54 2.37 3.48 -7.09
N LEU A 55 1.89 3.76 -8.30
CA LEU A 55 2.67 4.36 -9.37
C LEU A 55 2.52 5.88 -9.35
N ASN A 56 3.65 6.59 -9.34
CA ASN A 56 3.69 8.04 -9.42
C ASN A 56 4.81 8.54 -10.36
N PRO A 57 4.65 8.41 -11.69
CA PRO A 57 5.69 8.79 -12.64
C PRO A 57 6.15 10.25 -12.54
N ALA A 58 5.22 11.19 -12.32
CA ALA A 58 5.51 12.62 -12.37
C ALA A 58 4.57 13.45 -11.48
N ASN A 59 4.33 13.04 -10.23
CA ASN A 59 3.28 13.62 -9.37
C ASN A 59 1.89 13.55 -10.04
N GLY A 60 1.63 12.39 -10.65
CA GLY A 60 0.59 12.16 -11.64
C GLY A 60 1.11 11.24 -12.76
N PRO A 61 0.26 10.92 -13.76
CA PRO A 61 0.58 9.93 -14.79
C PRO A 61 1.61 10.42 -15.81
N GLY A 62 1.94 11.72 -15.80
CA GLY A 62 2.73 12.41 -16.82
C GLY A 62 1.88 13.02 -17.93
N ASP A 63 2.55 13.72 -18.86
CA ASP A 63 1.94 14.29 -20.06
C ASP A 63 1.79 13.27 -21.20
N ALA A 64 2.59 12.21 -21.17
CA ALA A 64 2.60 11.09 -22.11
C ALA A 64 2.95 9.79 -21.36
N PRO A 65 2.58 8.61 -21.88
CA PRO A 65 2.96 7.34 -21.27
C PRO A 65 4.48 7.15 -21.25
N ASP A 66 5.02 6.83 -20.06
CA ASP A 66 6.44 6.53 -19.90
C ASP A 66 6.74 5.04 -20.22
N PRO A 67 7.63 4.73 -21.18
CA PRO A 67 7.95 3.36 -21.56
C PRO A 67 8.49 2.49 -20.42
N ALA A 68 9.30 3.05 -19.52
CA ALA A 68 9.89 2.31 -18.42
C ALA A 68 8.83 1.93 -17.37
N PHE A 69 7.91 2.85 -17.08
CA PHE A 69 6.75 2.54 -16.23
C PHE A 69 5.79 1.56 -16.89
N ILE A 70 5.57 1.62 -18.21
CA ILE A 70 4.76 0.63 -18.93
C ILE A 70 5.33 -0.78 -18.75
N GLU A 71 6.64 -0.93 -18.95
CA GLU A 71 7.33 -2.21 -18.83
C GLU A 71 7.18 -2.77 -17.40
N VAL A 72 7.51 -1.97 -16.38
CA VAL A 72 7.46 -2.42 -14.99
C VAL A 72 6.03 -2.72 -14.54
N ALA A 73 5.06 -1.92 -14.97
CA ALA A 73 3.66 -2.15 -14.70
C ALA A 73 3.20 -3.48 -15.33
N GLY A 74 3.63 -3.77 -16.56
CA GLY A 74 3.39 -5.06 -17.22
C GLY A 74 3.89 -6.24 -16.39
N ARG A 75 5.13 -6.15 -15.90
CA ARG A 75 5.76 -7.20 -15.08
C ARG A 75 5.06 -7.38 -13.73
N LEU A 76 4.71 -6.30 -13.04
CA LEU A 76 3.97 -6.34 -11.78
C LEU A 76 2.59 -6.97 -11.95
N ARG A 77 1.83 -6.59 -12.99
CA ARG A 77 0.53 -7.21 -13.28
C ARG A 77 0.66 -8.68 -13.64
N ALA A 78 1.67 -9.06 -14.42
CA ALA A 78 1.94 -10.47 -14.74
C ALA A 78 2.26 -11.30 -13.49
N ALA A 79 2.85 -10.67 -12.46
CA ALA A 79 3.07 -11.28 -11.15
C ALA A 79 1.82 -11.23 -10.22
N GLY A 80 0.68 -10.71 -10.70
CA GLY A 80 -0.56 -10.61 -9.92
C GLY A 80 -0.61 -9.46 -8.92
N VAL A 81 0.29 -8.48 -9.05
CA VAL A 81 0.32 -7.30 -8.18
C VAL A 81 -0.75 -6.30 -8.60
N ARG A 82 -1.54 -5.84 -7.63
CA ARG A 82 -2.46 -4.70 -7.81
C ARG A 82 -1.67 -3.42 -8.01
N LEU A 83 -1.99 -2.67 -9.06
CA LEU A 83 -1.38 -1.36 -9.33
C LEU A 83 -2.37 -0.24 -9.02
N LEU A 84 -1.90 0.74 -8.25
CA LEU A 84 -2.69 1.91 -7.88
C LEU A 84 -2.13 3.16 -8.57
N GLY A 85 -2.96 3.89 -9.31
CA GLY A 85 -2.59 5.20 -9.82
C GLY A 85 -2.65 6.27 -8.72
N TYR A 86 -1.58 7.03 -8.53
CA TYR A 86 -1.52 8.15 -7.58
C TYR A 86 -2.32 9.36 -8.11
N ALA A 87 -3.08 10.04 -7.25
CA ALA A 87 -3.59 11.37 -7.56
C ALA A 87 -3.70 12.24 -6.30
N ASP A 88 -3.10 13.43 -6.34
CA ASP A 88 -3.28 14.46 -5.33
C ASP A 88 -4.72 15.03 -5.43
N THR A 89 -5.42 15.19 -4.32
CA THR A 89 -6.77 15.79 -4.29
C THR A 89 -6.80 17.21 -3.74
N GLY A 90 -5.66 17.72 -3.26
CA GLY A 90 -5.50 19.05 -2.68
C GLY A 90 -6.45 19.30 -1.52
N TYR A 91 -6.70 18.28 -0.69
CA TYR A 91 -7.68 18.33 0.40
C TYR A 91 -9.10 18.71 -0.08
N GLY A 92 -9.49 18.20 -1.24
CA GLY A 92 -10.81 18.42 -1.84
C GLY A 92 -10.94 19.71 -2.63
N ARG A 93 -9.85 20.44 -2.87
CA ARG A 93 -9.83 21.67 -3.67
C ARG A 93 -9.71 21.42 -5.16
N ARG A 94 -9.14 20.28 -5.57
CA ARG A 94 -9.02 19.95 -7.00
C ARG A 94 -10.37 19.53 -7.57
N PRO A 95 -10.72 19.88 -8.83
CA PRO A 95 -11.95 19.40 -9.43
C PRO A 95 -11.97 17.88 -9.61
N VAL A 96 -13.10 17.24 -9.28
CA VAL A 96 -13.30 15.78 -9.45
C VAL A 96 -12.95 15.32 -10.87
N THR A 97 -13.33 16.10 -11.88
CA THR A 97 -13.09 15.77 -13.29
C THR A 97 -11.61 15.73 -13.66
N GLU A 98 -10.77 16.55 -13.03
CA GLU A 98 -9.33 16.54 -13.26
C GLU A 98 -8.68 15.30 -12.66
N VAL A 99 -9.04 14.98 -11.41
CA VAL A 99 -8.55 13.79 -10.72
C VAL A 99 -8.94 12.52 -11.46
N VAL A 100 -10.21 12.40 -11.88
CA VAL A 100 -10.69 11.23 -12.64
C VAL A 100 -9.98 11.11 -14.00
N ARG A 101 -9.68 12.24 -14.67
CA ARG A 101 -8.94 12.23 -15.93
C ARG A 101 -7.51 11.70 -15.74
N GLU A 102 -6.83 12.06 -14.66
CA GLU A 102 -5.51 11.52 -14.33
C GLU A 102 -5.57 10.01 -14.08
N LEU A 103 -6.52 9.55 -13.26
CA LEU A 103 -6.71 8.13 -12.97
C LEU A 103 -7.07 7.30 -14.21
N THR A 104 -7.87 7.87 -15.13
CA THR A 104 -8.17 7.25 -16.43
C THR A 104 -6.91 7.11 -17.29
N ARG A 105 -6.00 8.09 -17.27
CA ARG A 105 -4.70 7.98 -17.96
C ARG A 105 -3.84 6.89 -17.35
N TYR A 106 -3.80 6.78 -16.02
CA TYR A 106 -3.10 5.67 -15.35
C TYR A 106 -3.63 4.30 -15.80
N GLN A 107 -4.95 4.14 -15.85
CA GLN A 107 -5.57 2.91 -16.33
C GLN A 107 -5.20 2.63 -17.79
N ALA A 108 -5.30 3.64 -18.67
CA ALA A 108 -5.02 3.49 -20.09
C ALA A 108 -3.54 3.19 -20.40
N TRP A 109 -2.62 3.82 -19.67
CA TRP A 109 -1.18 3.77 -19.96
C TRP A 109 -0.47 2.64 -19.22
N TYR A 110 -0.81 2.44 -17.95
CA TYR A 110 -0.09 1.52 -17.07
C TYR A 110 -0.95 0.33 -16.62
N GLY A 111 -2.22 0.29 -17.00
CA GLY A 111 -3.13 -0.80 -16.65
C GLY A 111 -3.47 -0.84 -15.16
N THR A 112 -3.47 0.30 -14.47
CA THR A 112 -3.87 0.37 -13.06
C THR A 112 -5.36 0.09 -12.93
N ASP A 113 -5.72 -0.84 -12.04
CA ASP A 113 -7.10 -1.13 -11.67
C ASP A 113 -7.47 -0.56 -10.30
N GLY A 114 -6.49 -0.11 -9.51
CA GLY A 114 -6.70 0.63 -8.26
C GLY A 114 -6.32 2.11 -8.36
N THR A 115 -6.70 2.87 -7.33
CA THR A 115 -6.41 4.30 -7.19
C THR A 115 -5.93 4.60 -5.77
N PHE A 116 -4.90 5.42 -5.65
CA PHE A 116 -4.42 5.95 -4.37
C PHE A 116 -4.60 7.47 -4.39
N LEU A 117 -5.57 7.96 -3.63
CA LEU A 117 -5.84 9.39 -3.51
C LEU A 117 -5.04 9.95 -2.36
N ASP A 118 -4.31 11.03 -2.61
CA ASP A 118 -3.45 11.68 -1.64
C ASP A 118 -3.99 13.05 -1.21
N GLN A 119 -3.46 13.55 -0.09
CA GLN A 119 -3.92 14.76 0.58
C GLN A 119 -5.44 14.74 0.79
N VAL A 120 -5.96 13.64 1.36
CA VAL A 120 -7.40 13.44 1.56
C VAL A 120 -7.84 14.18 2.82
N ALA A 121 -8.83 15.07 2.73
CA ALA A 121 -9.36 15.77 3.91
C ALA A 121 -9.90 14.77 4.95
N ALA A 122 -9.51 14.93 6.21
CA ALA A 122 -9.93 14.04 7.31
C ALA A 122 -11.34 14.37 7.85
N GLU A 123 -11.74 15.64 7.77
CA GLU A 123 -12.97 16.14 8.36
C GLU A 123 -14.23 15.73 7.59
N LEU A 124 -15.36 15.66 8.30
CA LEU A 124 -16.67 15.34 7.71
C LEU A 124 -17.07 16.33 6.60
N GLY A 125 -16.66 17.59 6.70
CA GLY A 125 -16.96 18.63 5.69
C GLY A 125 -16.43 18.30 4.29
N GLY A 126 -15.36 17.50 4.19
CA GLY A 126 -14.81 17.04 2.90
C GLY A 126 -15.55 15.83 2.31
N PHE A 127 -16.37 15.14 3.10
CA PHE A 127 -16.89 13.81 2.74
C PHE A 127 -17.70 13.81 1.44
N ASP A 128 -18.50 14.85 1.18
CA ASP A 128 -19.32 14.91 -0.04
C ASP A 128 -18.50 15.03 -1.32
N TYR A 129 -17.34 15.71 -1.27
CA TYR A 129 -16.40 15.76 -2.38
C TYR A 129 -15.87 14.35 -2.68
N TYR A 130 -15.36 13.65 -1.67
CA TYR A 130 -14.78 12.32 -1.84
C TYR A 130 -15.82 11.26 -2.18
N ARG A 131 -17.07 11.40 -1.71
CA ARG A 131 -18.17 10.53 -2.11
C ARG A 131 -18.47 10.65 -3.60
N ARG A 132 -18.47 11.86 -4.16
CA ARG A 132 -18.65 12.09 -5.61
C ARG A 132 -17.46 11.54 -6.40
N LEU A 133 -16.25 11.76 -5.90
CA LEU A 133 -15.03 11.24 -6.52
C LEU A 133 -15.00 9.71 -6.52
N ALA A 134 -15.34 9.05 -5.41
CA ALA A 134 -15.44 7.60 -5.31
C ALA A 134 -16.45 7.03 -6.33
N ALA A 135 -17.64 7.63 -6.43
CA ALA A 135 -18.64 7.24 -7.42
C ALA A 135 -18.11 7.37 -8.86
N ALA A 136 -17.36 8.43 -9.17
CA ALA A 136 -16.77 8.62 -10.50
C ALA A 136 -15.63 7.63 -10.78
N VAL A 137 -14.77 7.36 -9.80
CA VAL A 137 -13.68 6.37 -9.88
C VAL A 137 -14.23 4.96 -10.13
N TRP A 138 -15.25 4.53 -9.39
CA TRP A 138 -15.89 3.24 -9.63
C TRP A 138 -16.67 3.20 -10.95
N GLY A 139 -17.32 4.31 -11.33
CA GLY A 139 -17.98 4.44 -12.63
C GLY A 139 -17.01 4.35 -13.82
N ALA A 140 -15.75 4.73 -13.63
CA ALA A 140 -14.67 4.56 -14.60
C ALA A 140 -14.05 3.14 -14.59
N GLY A 141 -14.55 2.24 -13.74
CA GLY A 141 -14.13 0.83 -13.72
C GLY A 141 -12.92 0.51 -12.84
N HIS A 142 -12.49 1.43 -11.96
CA HIS A 142 -11.49 1.09 -10.95
C HIS A 142 -12.08 0.17 -9.88
N ALA A 143 -11.33 -0.87 -9.51
CA ALA A 143 -11.73 -1.92 -8.58
C ALA A 143 -11.26 -1.69 -7.14
N THR A 144 -10.36 -0.74 -6.89
CA THR A 144 -9.83 -0.46 -5.54
C THR A 144 -9.62 1.03 -5.34
N LEU A 145 -10.16 1.56 -4.25
CA LEU A 145 -9.98 2.94 -3.82
C LEU A 145 -9.28 3.02 -2.46
N ALA A 146 -8.03 3.50 -2.46
CA ALA A 146 -7.26 3.84 -1.28
C ALA A 146 -7.31 5.35 -1.03
N LEU A 147 -7.66 5.76 0.19
CA LEU A 147 -7.67 7.14 0.64
C LEU A 147 -6.54 7.39 1.62
N ASN A 148 -5.61 8.26 1.26
CA ASN A 148 -4.53 8.67 2.14
C ASN A 148 -4.87 9.96 2.90
N HIS A 149 -5.27 9.82 4.16
CA HIS A 149 -5.49 10.95 5.05
C HIS A 149 -4.24 11.28 5.88
N GLY A 150 -3.33 10.32 6.08
CA GLY A 150 -2.18 10.43 6.97
C GLY A 150 -2.52 10.51 8.48
N THR A 151 -3.80 10.60 8.83
CA THR A 151 -4.31 10.75 10.20
C THR A 151 -5.70 10.09 10.30
N PRO A 152 -6.21 9.69 11.49
CA PRO A 152 -7.54 9.11 11.61
C PRO A 152 -8.63 10.07 11.11
N PRO A 153 -9.40 9.73 10.04
CA PRO A 153 -10.42 10.61 9.50
C PRO A 153 -11.77 10.41 10.20
N HIS A 154 -12.78 11.20 9.82
CA HIS A 154 -14.15 10.94 10.25
C HIS A 154 -14.61 9.52 9.80
N PRO A 155 -15.30 8.71 10.63
CA PRO A 155 -15.64 7.31 10.29
C PRO A 155 -16.50 7.13 9.03
N ALA A 156 -17.17 8.20 8.58
CA ALA A 156 -17.94 8.23 7.33
C ALA A 156 -17.14 7.76 6.10
N TYR A 157 -15.84 8.06 6.03
CA TYR A 157 -14.96 7.71 4.91
C TYR A 157 -14.85 6.18 4.69
N ALA A 158 -15.08 5.37 5.72
CA ALA A 158 -15.14 3.91 5.61
C ALA A 158 -16.18 3.41 4.61
N ARG A 159 -17.22 4.20 4.31
CA ARG A 159 -18.31 3.83 3.39
C ARG A 159 -17.92 3.98 1.92
N ILE A 160 -16.82 4.66 1.62
CA ILE A 160 -16.44 5.05 0.26
C ILE A 160 -15.04 4.59 -0.15
N ALA A 161 -14.43 3.66 0.59
CA ALA A 161 -13.05 3.23 0.35
C ALA A 161 -12.85 1.74 0.65
N ASP A 162 -11.90 1.14 -0.06
CA ASP A 162 -11.41 -0.22 0.20
C ASP A 162 -10.24 -0.19 1.20
N LEU A 163 -9.50 0.92 1.22
CA LEU A 163 -8.37 1.14 2.12
C LEU A 163 -8.29 2.60 2.57
N VAL A 164 -8.00 2.81 3.86
CA VAL A 164 -7.83 4.13 4.46
C VAL A 164 -6.49 4.16 5.18
N VAL A 165 -5.63 5.09 4.80
CA VAL A 165 -4.39 5.36 5.52
C VAL A 165 -4.70 6.30 6.67
N THR A 166 -4.62 5.78 7.90
CA THR A 166 -4.94 6.51 9.14
C THR A 166 -3.69 7.00 9.87
N PHE A 167 -2.51 6.67 9.36
CA PHE A 167 -1.24 7.17 9.86
C PHE A 167 -0.25 7.27 8.72
N GLU A 168 0.35 8.44 8.55
CA GLU A 168 1.55 8.67 7.75
C GLU A 168 2.51 9.55 8.53
N GLY A 169 3.70 9.03 8.85
CA GLY A 169 4.65 9.77 9.67
C GLY A 169 5.94 9.02 9.98
N SER A 170 6.80 9.66 10.77
CA SER A 170 8.09 9.10 11.16
C SER A 170 7.93 7.93 12.14
N TRP A 171 8.95 7.07 12.21
CA TRP A 171 9.05 6.01 13.20
C TRP A 171 9.04 6.56 14.63
N GLU A 172 9.68 7.70 14.87
CA GLU A 172 9.70 8.38 16.17
C GLU A 172 8.28 8.75 16.60
N THR A 173 7.52 9.45 15.74
CA THR A 173 6.12 9.79 16.00
C THR A 173 5.28 8.53 16.16
N TYR A 174 5.47 7.52 15.30
CA TYR A 174 4.71 6.28 15.38
C TYR A 174 4.94 5.57 16.73
N ARG A 175 6.15 5.59 17.27
CA ARG A 175 6.48 4.94 18.54
C ARG A 175 5.95 5.72 19.74
N GLU A 176 6.10 7.04 19.72
CA GLU A 176 5.88 7.91 20.88
C GLU A 176 4.46 8.48 20.96
N GLN A 177 3.80 8.62 19.80
CA GLN A 177 2.45 9.12 19.64
C GLN A 177 1.66 8.15 18.75
N PRO A 178 1.28 6.98 19.28
CA PRO A 178 0.57 5.98 18.50
C PRO A 178 -0.74 6.55 17.94
N PRO A 179 -1.10 6.24 16.68
CA PRO A 179 -2.36 6.69 16.10
C PRO A 179 -3.54 6.20 16.94
N GLU A 180 -4.54 7.06 17.11
CA GLU A 180 -5.77 6.68 17.81
C GLU A 180 -6.48 5.54 17.06
N PRO A 181 -7.06 4.56 17.78
CA PRO A 181 -7.87 3.52 17.16
C PRO A 181 -9.02 4.15 16.35
N TRP A 182 -9.03 3.91 15.05
CA TRP A 182 -10.07 4.45 14.18
C TRP A 182 -11.30 3.53 14.13
N PRO A 183 -12.49 3.98 14.56
CA PRO A 183 -13.67 3.12 14.69
C PRO A 183 -14.28 2.72 13.34
N GLY A 184 -13.90 3.39 12.23
CA GLY A 184 -14.39 3.09 10.89
C GLY A 184 -14.04 1.69 10.38
N GLY A 185 -12.97 1.06 10.92
CA GLY A 185 -12.56 -0.29 10.55
C GLY A 185 -13.35 -1.42 11.23
N SER A 186 -14.10 -1.14 12.29
CA SER A 186 -14.67 -2.15 13.21
C SER A 186 -16.14 -2.51 12.94
N GLY A 187 -16.80 -1.85 11.97
CA GLY A 187 -18.25 -1.94 11.75
C GLY A 187 -18.75 -2.94 10.68
N GLY A 188 -17.86 -3.59 9.92
CA GLY A 188 -18.17 -4.51 8.81
C GLY A 188 -18.75 -3.80 7.56
N ARG A 189 -18.53 -4.22 6.31
CA ARG A 189 -17.59 -5.14 5.65
C ARG A 189 -16.59 -4.28 4.83
N GLY A 190 -15.28 -4.55 4.89
CA GLY A 190 -14.42 -4.36 3.70
C GLY A 190 -13.31 -3.32 3.77
N VAL A 191 -13.44 -2.19 4.50
CA VAL A 191 -12.35 -1.20 4.51
C VAL A 191 -11.16 -1.70 5.33
N ARG A 192 -9.97 -1.65 4.73
CA ARG A 192 -8.71 -1.97 5.40
C ARG A 192 -8.06 -0.70 5.93
N VAL A 193 -7.51 -0.79 7.14
CA VAL A 193 -6.69 0.28 7.71
C VAL A 193 -5.24 0.08 7.32
N CYS A 194 -4.58 1.17 6.93
CA CYS A 194 -3.19 1.22 6.52
C CYS A 194 -2.37 2.22 7.34
N HIS A 195 -1.15 1.84 7.72
CA HIS A 195 -0.16 2.74 8.30
C HIS A 195 1.07 2.83 7.40
N LEU A 196 1.48 4.06 7.09
CA LEU A 196 2.68 4.38 6.32
C LEU A 196 3.72 4.98 7.29
N VAL A 197 4.86 4.32 7.46
CA VAL A 197 5.88 4.72 8.44
C VAL A 197 7.24 4.87 7.77
N TYR A 198 7.90 6.00 7.96
CA TYR A 198 9.24 6.26 7.42
C TYR A 198 10.29 6.49 8.52
N GLY A 199 11.57 6.49 8.15
CA GLY A 199 12.68 6.57 9.11
C GLY A 199 12.81 5.34 10.00
N VAL A 200 12.40 4.18 9.50
CA VAL A 200 12.34 2.93 10.26
C VAL A 200 13.73 2.29 10.36
N PRO A 201 14.23 1.97 11.58
CA PRO A 201 15.48 1.24 11.75
C PRO A 201 15.40 -0.18 11.17
N PRO A 202 16.55 -0.79 10.80
CA PRO A 202 16.57 -2.21 10.42
C PRO A 202 16.02 -3.10 11.54
N ASP A 203 15.59 -4.31 11.19
CA ASP A 203 15.08 -5.34 12.10
C ASP A 203 13.85 -4.95 12.95
N THR A 204 13.14 -3.87 12.59
CA THR A 204 11.93 -3.41 13.27
C THR A 204 10.66 -4.07 12.71
N ASP A 205 9.90 -4.80 13.53
CA ASP A 205 8.59 -5.38 13.14
C ASP A 205 7.45 -4.34 13.16
N VAL A 206 7.51 -3.39 12.23
CA VAL A 206 6.44 -2.39 12.06
C VAL A 206 5.12 -3.07 11.67
N GLY A 207 5.16 -4.15 10.91
CA GLY A 207 3.95 -4.88 10.49
C GLY A 207 3.21 -5.51 11.68
N GLY A 208 3.93 -6.10 12.63
CA GLY A 208 3.39 -6.55 13.91
C GLY A 208 2.77 -5.42 14.70
N LEU A 209 3.49 -4.31 14.85
CA LEU A 209 3.01 -3.13 15.57
C LEU A 209 1.79 -2.47 14.90
N ALA A 210 1.74 -2.44 13.57
CA ALA A 210 0.55 -1.99 12.82
C ALA A 210 -0.67 -2.86 13.14
N ARG A 211 -0.52 -4.18 13.17
CA ARG A 211 -1.62 -5.10 13.51
C ARG A 211 -2.14 -4.89 14.93
N THR A 212 -1.27 -4.68 15.91
CA THR A 212 -1.72 -4.39 17.29
C THR A 212 -2.43 -3.04 17.41
N ARG A 213 -2.24 -2.15 16.44
CA ARG A 213 -2.89 -0.83 16.34
C ARG A 213 -4.04 -0.79 15.33
N GLY A 214 -4.51 -1.96 14.86
CA GLY A 214 -5.69 -2.08 14.00
C GLY A 214 -5.43 -1.95 12.50
N ALA A 215 -4.18 -1.75 12.06
CA ALA A 215 -3.83 -1.73 10.64
C ALA A 215 -3.51 -3.13 10.11
N SER A 216 -4.17 -3.49 9.02
CA SER A 216 -3.96 -4.79 8.33
C SER A 216 -3.03 -4.65 7.12
N VAL A 217 -2.82 -3.43 6.64
CA VAL A 217 -1.91 -3.07 5.56
C VAL A 217 -0.90 -2.06 6.10
N HIS A 218 0.33 -2.07 5.60
CA HIS A 218 1.36 -1.12 6.02
C HIS A 218 2.43 -0.93 4.95
N CYS A 219 3.19 0.15 5.09
CA CYS A 219 4.52 0.32 4.53
C CYS A 219 5.46 0.82 5.62
N ALA A 220 6.70 0.35 5.62
CA ALA A 220 7.73 0.75 6.57
C ALA A 220 9.05 0.87 5.83
N VAL A 221 9.61 2.09 5.73
CA VAL A 221 10.80 2.38 4.92
C VAL A 221 11.88 3.08 5.75
N PRO A 222 13.18 2.95 5.41
CA PRO A 222 14.26 3.67 6.09
C PRO A 222 14.35 5.14 5.70
N GLY A 223 13.81 5.53 4.53
CA GLY A 223 13.92 6.89 4.02
C GLY A 223 13.42 7.96 5.01
N VAL A 224 14.02 9.15 4.94
CA VAL A 224 13.76 10.29 5.83
C VAL A 224 13.70 11.59 5.03
N GLY A 225 13.29 12.69 5.67
CA GLY A 225 13.26 14.01 5.05
C GLY A 225 12.07 14.18 4.09
N ASP A 226 12.27 14.96 3.03
CA ASP A 226 11.20 15.36 2.09
C ASP A 226 10.82 14.26 1.08
N HIS A 227 11.64 13.21 0.96
CA HIS A 227 11.41 12.11 0.02
C HIS A 227 11.60 10.72 0.68
N PRO A 228 10.82 10.38 1.72
CA PRO A 228 11.00 9.12 2.44
C PRO A 228 10.63 7.89 1.60
N TRP A 229 9.72 8.06 0.64
CA TRP A 229 9.19 7.01 -0.24
C TRP A 229 10.08 6.70 -1.45
N GLY A 230 11.29 7.30 -1.51
CA GLY A 230 12.34 6.96 -2.47
C GLY A 230 13.18 5.74 -2.08
N THR A 231 12.75 4.99 -1.06
CA THR A 231 13.43 3.77 -0.58
C THR A 231 12.42 2.64 -0.43
N LEU A 232 12.89 1.41 -0.61
CA LEU A 232 12.08 0.23 -0.32
C LEU A 232 12.09 -0.11 1.18
N PRO A 233 11.08 -0.86 1.66
CA PRO A 233 11.18 -1.51 2.95
C PRO A 233 12.45 -2.36 3.06
N HIS A 234 13.13 -2.36 4.22
CA HIS A 234 14.35 -3.15 4.46
C HIS A 234 14.25 -4.59 3.96
N ALA A 235 13.10 -5.24 4.16
CA ALA A 235 12.86 -6.62 3.77
C ALA A 235 12.70 -6.84 2.25
N LEU A 236 12.75 -5.78 1.44
CA LEU A 236 12.67 -5.74 -0.02
C LEU A 236 13.89 -5.07 -0.66
N GLU A 237 14.84 -4.54 0.11
CA GLU A 237 16.05 -3.95 -0.46
C GLU A 237 16.84 -5.01 -1.25
N PRO A 238 17.28 -4.70 -2.48
CA PRO A 238 18.13 -5.62 -3.24
C PRO A 238 19.40 -5.95 -2.46
N THR A 239 19.76 -7.23 -2.39
CA THR A 239 21.09 -7.64 -1.90
C THR A 239 22.15 -6.97 -2.76
N ARG A 240 23.04 -6.21 -2.13
CA ARG A 240 24.22 -5.62 -2.77
C ARG A 240 25.25 -6.66 -3.16
#